data_AF-A0A285BIL9-F1
#
_entry.id   AF-A0A285BIL9-F1
#
_cell.length_a   1.000
_cell.length_b   1.000
_cell.length_c   1.000
_cell.angle_alpha   90.00
_cell.angle_beta   90.00
_cell.angle_gamma   90.00
#
_symmetry.space_group_name_H-M   'P 1'
#
loop_
_entity.id
_entity.type
_entity.pdbx_description
1 polymer ?
#
loop_
_entity_poly.entity_id
_entity_poly.type
_entity_poly.pdbx_seq_one_letter_code
_entity_poly.pdbx_strand_id
1 'polypeptide(L)'
;MNIPNVLTLLRFILIPIFVYSYFYITDGNIFAAIIFIVSGITDVLDGYIARHYNQITKMGILMDPLADKLMIITVLVLTFAVKKDKKCP
;
A
#
# COMPACT_ATOMS: atom_id res chain seq x y z
N MET A 1 -6.26 -13.00 16.26
CA MET A 1 -5.64 -12.44 15.04
C MET A 1 -4.53 -11.51 15.49
N ASN A 2 -3.32 -11.68 14.97
CA ASN A 2 -2.18 -10.87 15.39
C ASN A 2 -2.30 -9.48 14.75
N ILE A 3 -2.04 -8.42 15.54
CA ILE A 3 -2.11 -7.02 15.10
C ILE A 3 -1.30 -6.77 13.81
N PRO A 4 -0.09 -7.35 13.62
CA PRO A 4 0.67 -7.21 12.39
C PRO A 4 -0.06 -7.74 11.15
N ASN A 5 -0.69 -8.93 11.22
CA ASN A 5 -1.42 -9.48 10.08
C ASN A 5 -2.62 -8.62 9.66
N VAL A 6 -3.24 -7.90 10.60
CA VAL A 6 -4.34 -6.99 10.29
C VAL A 6 -3.82 -5.77 9.54
N LEU A 7 -2.65 -5.24 9.90
CA LEU A 7 -2.01 -4.13 9.20
C LEU A 7 -1.51 -4.57 7.81
N THR A 8 -0.95 -5.77 7.67
CA THR A 8 -0.58 -6.32 6.35
C THR A 8 -1.82 -6.48 5.46
N LEU A 9 -2.95 -6.97 5.99
CA LEU A 9 -4.21 -7.08 5.25
C LEU A 9 -4.77 -5.70 4.86
N LEU A 10 -4.68 -4.72 5.77
CA LEU A 10 -5.07 -3.34 5.50
C LEU A 10 -4.25 -2.78 4.34
N ARG A 11 -2.94 -3.05 4.29
CA ARG A 11 -2.08 -2.66 3.16
C ARG A 11 -2.52 -3.27 1.83
N PHE A 12 -2.92 -4.55 1.81
CA PHE A 12 -3.51 -5.15 0.61
C PHE A 12 -4.79 -4.44 0.15
N ILE A 13 -5.59 -3.91 1.07
CA ILE A 13 -6.80 -3.13 0.77
C ILE A 13 -6.44 -1.71 0.31
N LEU A 14 -5.35 -1.12 0.80
CA LEU A 14 -4.89 0.20 0.38
C LEU A 14 -4.41 0.23 -1.08
N ILE A 15 -3.91 -0.89 -1.63
CA ILE A 15 -3.48 -0.99 -3.03
C ILE A 15 -4.63 -0.69 -4.02
N PRO A 16 -5.80 -1.38 -4.00
CA PRO A 16 -6.91 -1.04 -4.89
C PRO A 16 -7.52 0.33 -4.60
N ILE A 17 -7.47 0.81 -3.35
CA ILE A 17 -7.90 2.19 -3.01
C ILE A 17 -6.97 3.22 -3.67
N PHE A 18 -5.66 2.98 -3.68
CA PHE A 18 -4.68 3.82 -4.38
C PHE A 18 -4.98 3.86 -5.88
N VAL A 19 -5.22 2.69 -6.50
CA VAL A 19 -5.59 2.58 -7.93
C VAL A 19 -6.87 3.35 -8.21
N TYR A 20 -7.91 3.16 -7.39
CA TYR A 20 -9.19 3.84 -7.56
C TYR A 20 -9.05 5.36 -7.42
N SER A 21 -8.35 5.82 -6.38
CA SER A 21 -8.08 7.24 -6.16
C SER A 21 -7.29 7.86 -7.31
N TYR A 22 -6.36 7.12 -7.91
CA TYR A 22 -5.54 7.62 -9.01
C TYR A 22 -6.37 7.85 -10.29
N PHE A 23 -7.34 6.98 -10.60
CA PHE A 23 -8.12 7.05 -11.83
C PHE A 23 -9.42 7.87 -11.73
N TYR A 24 -10.11 7.83 -10.59
CA TYR A 24 -11.50 8.33 -10.49
C TYR A 24 -11.63 9.65 -9.73
N ILE A 25 -10.59 10.11 -9.02
CA ILE A 25 -10.64 11.35 -8.24
C ILE A 25 -9.99 12.51 -9.02
N THR A 26 -10.68 13.65 -9.06
CA THR A 26 -10.11 14.91 -9.57
C THR A 26 -8.93 15.32 -8.68
N ASP A 27 -7.77 15.58 -9.27
CA ASP A 27 -6.47 15.71 -8.56
C ASP A 27 -6.04 14.46 -7.78
N GLY A 28 -6.46 13.27 -8.25
CA GLY A 28 -6.15 11.96 -7.68
C GLY A 28 -4.67 11.68 -7.44
N ASN A 29 -3.76 12.40 -8.10
CA ASN A 29 -2.32 12.33 -7.84
C ASN A 29 -1.95 12.70 -6.39
N ILE A 30 -2.59 13.74 -5.82
CA ILE A 30 -2.30 14.21 -4.46
C ILE A 30 -2.83 13.19 -3.45
N PHE A 31 -4.06 12.72 -3.65
CA PHE A 31 -4.65 11.68 -2.81
C PHE A 31 -3.89 10.36 -2.87
N ALA A 32 -3.45 9.95 -4.06
CA ALA A 32 -2.61 8.77 -4.25
C ALA A 32 -1.28 8.90 -3.49
N ALA A 33 -0.62 10.07 -3.55
CA ALA A 33 0.59 10.33 -2.78
C ALA A 33 0.36 10.23 -1.25
N ILE A 34 -0.76 10.75 -0.75
CA ILE A 34 -1.14 10.63 0.66
C ILE A 34 -1.34 9.16 1.04
N ILE A 35 -2.09 8.40 0.24
CA ILE A 35 -2.33 6.96 0.48
C ILE A 35 -1.00 6.19 0.50
N PHE A 36 -0.09 6.51 -0.41
CA PHE A 36 1.24 5.89 -0.45
C PHE A 36 2.04 6.17 0.83
N ILE A 37 2.08 7.42 1.29
CA ILE A 37 2.77 7.80 2.53
C ILE A 37 2.15 7.09 3.74
N VAL A 38 0.82 7.09 3.85
CA VAL A 38 0.10 6.42 4.95
C VAL A 38 0.35 4.90 4.93
N SER A 39 0.35 4.29 3.75
CA SER A 39 0.66 2.87 3.59
C SER A 39 2.09 2.53 4.05
N GLY A 40 3.06 3.38 3.72
CA GLY A 40 4.45 3.19 4.16
C GLY A 40 4.63 3.36 5.67
N ILE A 41 3.96 4.35 6.28
CA ILE A 41 3.98 4.54 7.74
C ILE A 41 3.38 3.32 8.44
N THR A 42 2.33 2.71 7.87
CA THR A 42 1.67 1.55 8.44
C THR A 42 2.59 0.33 8.50
N ASP A 43 3.46 0.10 7.50
CA ASP A 43 4.48 -0.97 7.47
C ASP A 43 5.60 -0.76 8.51
N VAL A 44 5.98 0.49 8.75
CA VAL A 44 6.94 0.76 9.84
C VAL A 44 6.30 0.47 11.19
N LEU A 45 5.01 0.80 11.33
CA LEU A 45 4.26 0.62 12.56
C LEU A 45 3.98 -0.87 12.87
N ASP A 46 3.55 -1.67 11.88
CA ASP A 46 3.33 -3.12 12.08
C ASP A 46 4.62 -3.86 12.40
N GLY A 47 5.74 -3.53 11.74
CA GLY A 47 7.05 -4.10 12.03
C GLY A 47 7.58 -3.68 13.41
N TYR A 48 7.28 -2.45 13.85
CA TYR A 48 7.59 -2.01 15.21
C TYR A 48 6.77 -2.79 16.25
N ILE A 49 5.45 -2.90 16.07
CA ILE A 49 4.55 -3.63 16.97
C ILE A 49 4.90 -5.12 16.99
N ALA A 50 5.17 -5.74 15.84
CA ALA A 50 5.54 -7.15 15.75
C ALA A 50 6.79 -7.48 16.57
N ARG A 51 7.81 -6.60 16.50
CA ARG A 51 9.07 -6.74 17.27
C ARG A 51 8.87 -6.45 18.75
N HIS A 52 8.09 -5.43 19.09
CA HIS A 52 7.89 -5.02 20.48
C HIS A 52 7.05 -6.03 21.26
N TYR A 53 6.04 -6.63 20.63
CA TYR A 53 5.14 -7.60 21.26
C TYR A 53 5.52 -9.07 21.00
N ASN A 54 6.68 -9.35 20.37
CA ASN A 54 7.10 -10.70 19.95
C ASN A 54 6.02 -11.46 19.13
N GLN A 55 5.18 -10.73 18.39
CA GLN A 55 4.08 -11.28 17.58
C GLN A 55 4.52 -11.60 16.15
N ILE A 56 5.77 -12.03 15.99
CA ILE A 56 6.34 -12.33 14.69
C ILE A 56 5.79 -13.68 14.21
N THR A 57 5.13 -13.69 13.05
CA THR A 57 4.60 -14.93 12.45
C THR A 57 5.32 -15.25 11.14
N LYS A 58 5.48 -16.54 10.83
CA LYS A 58 6.06 -16.98 9.55
C LYS A 58 5.25 -16.47 8.35
N MET A 59 3.94 -16.32 8.51
CA MET A 59 3.06 -15.75 7.48
C MET A 59 3.28 -14.25 7.30
N GLY A 60 3.36 -13.46 8.39
CA GLY A 60 3.64 -12.03 8.32
C GLY A 60 4.98 -11.73 7.64
N ILE A 61 6.03 -12.47 8.02
CA ILE A 61 7.37 -12.37 7.40
C ILE A 61 7.32 -12.61 5.88
N LEU A 62 6.43 -13.48 5.40
CA LEU A 62 6.27 -13.75 3.96
C LEU A 62 5.37 -12.71 3.28
N MET A 63 4.31 -12.28 3.94
CA MET A 63 3.30 -11.37 3.39
C MET A 63 3.81 -9.93 3.29
N ASP A 64 4.63 -9.47 4.24
CA ASP A 64 5.17 -8.11 4.23
C ASP A 64 5.96 -7.80 2.94
N PRO A 65 7.00 -8.58 2.55
CA PRO A 65 7.72 -8.34 1.30
C PRO A 65 6.88 -8.61 0.04
N LEU A 66 5.80 -9.41 0.15
CA LEU A 66 4.86 -9.61 -0.96
C LEU A 66 4.03 -8.33 -1.19
N ALA A 67 3.43 -7.81 -0.12
CA ALA A 67 2.63 -6.59 -0.13
C ALA A 67 3.47 -5.38 -0.58
N ASP A 68 4.72 -5.31 -0.09
CA ASP A 68 5.63 -4.20 -0.41
C ASP A 68 6.02 -4.19 -1.89
N LYS A 69 6.37 -5.35 -2.46
CA LYS A 69 6.65 -5.48 -3.90
C LYS A 69 5.43 -5.14 -4.75
N LEU A 70 4.24 -5.59 -4.36
CA LEU A 70 3.01 -5.28 -5.08
C LEU A 70 2.73 -3.78 -5.07
N MET A 71 2.82 -3.13 -3.90
CA MET A 71 2.64 -1.68 -3.78
C MET A 71 3.63 -0.91 -4.67
N ILE A 72 4.93 -1.25 -4.61
CA ILE A 72 5.96 -0.59 -5.42
C ILE A 72 5.71 -0.77 -6.92
N ILE A 73 5.36 -1.99 -7.36
CA ILE A 73 5.04 -2.26 -8.77
C ILE A 73 3.81 -1.46 -9.20
N THR A 74 2.75 -1.44 -8.39
CA THR A 74 1.53 -0.68 -8.68
C THR A 74 1.83 0.81 -8.81
N VAL A 75 2.58 1.38 -7.86
CA VAL A 75 2.96 2.80 -7.88
C VAL A 75 3.83 3.11 -9.10
N LEU A 76 4.82 2.27 -9.41
CA LEU A 76 5.71 2.44 -10.55
C LEU A 76 4.92 2.39 -11.87
N VAL A 77 4.05 1.38 -12.04
CA VAL A 77 3.22 1.22 -13.24
C VAL A 77 2.27 2.41 -13.40
N LEU A 78 1.56 2.82 -12.35
CA LEU A 78 0.62 3.94 -12.43
C LEU A 78 1.30 5.29 -12.64
N THR A 79 2.49 5.49 -12.06
CA THR A 79 3.20 6.77 -12.15
C THR A 79 4.01 6.90 -13.45
N PHE A 80 4.67 5.82 -13.89
CA PHE A 80 5.57 5.86 -15.05
C PHE A 80 4.98 5.21 -16.31
N ALA A 81 4.30 4.07 -16.20
CA ALA A 81 3.82 3.32 -17.37
C ALA A 81 2.46 3.82 -17.86
N VAL A 82 1.58 4.29 -16.95
CA VAL A 82 0.36 5.02 -17.31
C VAL A 82 0.75 6.44 -17.69
N LYS A 83 1.32 6.57 -18.89
CA LYS A 83 1.42 7.83 -19.61
C LYS A 83 0.00 8.39 -19.66
N LYS A 84 -0.21 9.62 -19.15
CA LYS A 84 -1.54 10.27 -19.09
C LYS A 84 -2.29 10.13 -20.43
N ASP A 85 -3.10 9.10 -20.56
CA ASP A 85 -4.37 9.18 -21.28
C ASP A 85 -5.34 9.89 -20.34
N LYS A 86 -5.02 11.14 -19.97
CA LYS A 86 -6.04 12.11 -19.54
C LYS A 86 -6.80 12.52 -20.79
N LYS A 87 -7.55 11.56 -21.34
CA LYS A 87 -8.57 11.80 -22.34
C LYS A 87 -9.68 10.79 -22.08
N CYS A 88 -10.57 11.14 -21.18
CA CYS A 88 -11.97 10.90 -21.47
C CYS A 88 -12.79 12.11 -20.98
N PRO A 89 -13.86 12.42 -21.72
CA PRO A 89 -14.45 13.75 -21.91
C PRO A 89 -15.15 14.33 -20.68
#